data_AF-A0AAV2FYJ3-F1
#
_entry.id   AF-A0AAV2FYJ3-F1
#
_cell.length_a   1.000
_cell.length_b   1.000
_cell.length_c   1.000
_cell.angle_alpha   90.00
_cell.angle_beta   90.00
_cell.angle_gamma   90.00
#
_symmetry.space_group_name_H-M   'P 1'
#
loop_
_entity.id
_entity.type
_entity.pdbx_description
1 polymer ?
#
loop_
_entity_poly.entity_id
_entity_poly.type
_entity_poly.pdbx_seq_one_letter_code
_entity_poly.pdbx_strand_id
1 'polypeptide(L)'
;MESNQAKPSLLASESDSQRTLSPYVTGTSVVALKYKDGILMAADMGGSYGSTLRYKSMSRMTPVGKHSLLGASGEISDFQEICKYLDELILHDSMWDDGNSLGPKEVHNYLTRVMYNRRNKFDPFWNSLVLGGVKKGEKYLGMVSMIGLSFVDDHVATGFGNHLARPILRDEWREDLSFEDGVKLLEKCMRVLLYRDRSAVNKLQIAKITEEGVTISQPYSLKTFWGFTAFNNPTAADLRLLTILPENRVLQQRSPPPPFHGKRQQVMANLNRSITLCSLLLLLLISPTKPEVITLTPETFSDKVKEKDTAWFVKFCVPWCKHCKNLGSLWEDLGTAMEGQDEIEVGEVDCGASKSVCSKVDIHSYPTFKVFYEGEEVAKYQGKRDVDSLKAFVLEEAEKAAAEKENDNDIDKEL
;
A
#
# COMPACT_ATOMS: atom_id res chain seq x y z
N MET A 1 -33.59 -4.13 43.75
CA MET A 1 -33.79 -4.17 42.29
C MET A 1 -33.81 -2.74 41.81
N GLU A 2 -32.65 -2.21 41.39
CA GLU A 2 -32.57 -0.95 40.67
C GLU A 2 -31.69 -1.21 39.44
N SER A 3 -32.31 -1.11 38.27
CA SER A 3 -31.71 -1.31 36.96
C SER A 3 -30.87 -0.09 36.61
N ASN A 4 -29.55 -0.23 36.64
CA ASN A 4 -28.63 0.78 36.11
C ASN A 4 -28.63 0.69 34.58
N GLN A 5 -29.43 1.52 33.92
CA GLN A 5 -29.35 1.74 32.47
C GLN A 5 -28.08 2.55 32.17
N ALA A 6 -27.09 1.92 31.56
CA ALA A 6 -25.93 2.60 31.00
C ALA A 6 -26.37 3.49 29.82
N LYS A 7 -25.99 4.77 29.85
CA LYS A 7 -26.20 5.72 28.74
C LYS A 7 -25.47 5.24 27.48
N PRO A 8 -26.03 5.41 26.27
CA PRO A 8 -25.34 5.06 25.04
C PRO A 8 -24.17 6.02 24.82
N SER A 9 -22.98 5.44 24.67
CA SER A 9 -21.78 6.13 24.17
C SER A 9 -22.03 6.63 22.75
N LEU A 10 -21.73 7.91 22.50
CA LEU A 10 -21.88 8.62 21.21
C LEU A 10 -20.94 8.12 20.09
N LEU A 11 -20.23 7.00 20.29
CA LEU A 11 -19.21 6.46 19.38
C LEU A 11 -19.46 5.02 18.90
N ALA A 12 -20.56 4.37 19.29
CA ALA A 12 -20.78 2.97 18.93
C ALA A 12 -21.85 2.82 17.83
N SER A 13 -21.43 2.96 16.57
CA SER A 13 -22.20 2.47 15.42
C SER A 13 -21.36 1.96 14.24
N GLU A 14 -20.10 1.59 14.49
CA GLU A 14 -19.40 0.62 13.65
C GLU A 14 -19.49 -0.72 14.36
N SER A 15 -19.77 -1.81 13.64
CA SER A 15 -19.62 -3.15 14.19
C SER A 15 -18.19 -3.29 14.69
N ASP A 16 -17.97 -3.23 16.01
CA ASP A 16 -16.65 -3.30 16.62
C ASP A 16 -15.96 -4.60 16.17
N SER A 17 -15.10 -4.49 15.16
CA SER A 17 -14.25 -5.60 14.76
C SER A 17 -13.20 -5.79 15.84
N GLN A 18 -13.31 -6.88 16.59
CA GLN A 18 -12.30 -7.26 17.60
C GLN A 18 -10.98 -7.78 16.98
N ARG A 19 -10.87 -7.78 15.65
CA ARG A 19 -9.73 -8.30 14.90
C ARG A 19 -9.11 -7.29 13.94
N THR A 20 -7.80 -7.43 13.72
CA THR A 20 -7.03 -6.63 12.74
C THR A 20 -7.44 -7.03 11.32
N LEU A 21 -8.21 -6.16 10.64
CA LEU A 21 -8.60 -6.33 9.23
C LEU A 21 -7.59 -5.68 8.27
N SER A 22 -6.94 -4.61 8.73
CA SER A 22 -5.91 -3.88 8.01
C SER A 22 -4.92 -3.27 9.00
N PRO A 23 -3.63 -3.18 8.64
CA PRO A 23 -2.64 -2.53 9.48
C PRO A 23 -2.88 -1.01 9.57
N TYR A 24 -2.71 -0.42 10.75
CA TYR A 24 -2.83 1.01 11.03
C TYR A 24 -1.47 1.67 11.19
N VAL A 25 -0.71 1.28 12.21
CA VAL A 25 0.63 1.82 12.50
C VAL A 25 1.65 0.75 12.17
N THR A 26 2.46 1.01 11.14
CA THR A 26 3.38 0.02 10.61
C THR A 26 4.84 0.42 10.77
N GLY A 27 5.65 -0.58 11.12
CA GLY A 27 7.10 -0.56 10.96
C GLY A 27 7.52 -1.14 9.62
N THR A 28 8.60 -0.61 9.04
CA THR A 28 9.12 -1.05 7.75
C THR A 28 10.10 -2.22 7.93
N SER A 29 11.30 -2.13 7.37
CA SER A 29 12.23 -3.23 7.23
C SER A 29 12.96 -3.54 8.54
N VAL A 30 13.17 -4.83 8.80
CA VAL A 30 14.15 -5.34 9.76
C VAL A 30 15.17 -6.15 8.97
N VAL A 31 16.46 -5.95 9.26
CA VAL A 31 17.56 -6.61 8.55
C VAL A 31 18.44 -7.32 9.57
N ALA A 32 18.79 -8.58 9.34
CA ALA A 32 19.63 -9.35 10.24
C ALA A 32 20.60 -10.26 9.47
N LEU A 33 21.74 -10.54 10.09
CA LEU A 33 22.75 -11.46 9.57
C LEU A 33 23.48 -12.19 10.69
N LYS A 34 23.93 -13.42 10.40
CA LYS A 34 24.89 -14.14 11.23
C LYS A 34 26.29 -13.58 11.00
N TYR A 35 27.09 -13.48 12.05
CA TYR A 35 28.51 -13.15 11.96
C TYR A 35 29.32 -14.18 12.76
N LYS A 36 30.65 -14.02 12.85
CA LYS A 36 31.54 -14.99 13.49
C LYS A 36 31.07 -15.39 14.89
N ASP A 37 30.81 -14.41 15.76
CA ASP A 37 30.55 -14.65 17.19
C ASP A 37 29.06 -14.63 17.57
N GLY A 38 28.15 -14.42 16.61
CA GLY A 38 26.72 -14.34 16.94
C GLY A 38 25.84 -13.83 15.80
N ILE A 39 24.83 -13.04 16.16
CA ILE A 39 23.88 -12.44 15.21
C ILE A 39 23.83 -10.93 15.41
N LEU A 40 23.71 -10.21 14.31
CA LEU A 40 23.41 -8.78 14.29
C LEU A 40 22.05 -8.53 13.67
N MET A 41 21.29 -7.61 14.27
CA MET A 41 19.97 -7.22 13.78
C MET A 41 19.84 -5.69 13.81
N ALA A 42 19.28 -5.11 12.76
CA ALA A 42 19.05 -3.68 12.63
C ALA A 42 17.60 -3.38 12.28
N ALA A 43 17.06 -2.35 12.91
CA ALA A 43 15.76 -1.78 12.58
C ALA A 43 15.79 -0.27 12.80
N ASP A 44 15.06 0.47 11.97
CA ASP A 44 14.77 1.87 12.26
C ASP A 44 13.70 1.99 13.37
N MET A 45 13.52 3.20 13.89
CA MET A 45 12.57 3.47 14.98
C MET A 45 11.27 4.15 14.51
N GLY A 46 10.93 4.00 13.22
CA GLY A 46 9.77 4.63 12.59
C GLY A 46 8.49 3.81 12.77
N GLY A 47 7.40 4.49 13.16
CA GLY A 47 6.04 3.97 13.14
C GLY A 47 5.16 4.88 12.28
N SER A 48 4.80 4.40 11.09
CA SER A 48 4.05 5.17 10.09
C SER A 48 2.56 4.85 10.15
N TYR A 49 1.74 5.90 10.19
CA TYR A 49 0.29 5.83 10.04
C TYR A 49 -0.05 6.20 8.60
N GLY A 50 -0.20 5.19 7.73
CA GLY A 50 -0.23 5.39 6.29
C GLY A 50 1.03 6.08 5.79
N SER A 51 0.90 7.23 5.12
CA SER A 51 2.03 8.03 4.64
C SER A 51 2.66 8.94 5.69
N THR A 52 2.03 9.08 6.86
CA THR A 52 2.48 10.01 7.89
C THR A 52 3.35 9.29 8.89
N LEU A 53 4.61 9.72 9.03
CA LEU A 53 5.48 9.26 10.10
C LEU A 53 4.98 9.80 11.45
N ARG A 54 4.15 9.01 12.14
CA ARG A 54 3.46 9.42 13.37
C ARG A 54 4.37 9.28 14.58
N TYR A 55 5.07 8.15 14.68
CA TYR A 55 5.97 7.85 15.78
C TYR A 55 7.40 7.76 15.27
N LYS A 56 8.31 8.55 15.86
CA LYS A 56 9.71 8.67 15.39
C LYS A 56 10.72 7.94 16.26
N SER A 57 10.28 7.36 17.37
CA SER A 57 11.16 6.79 18.41
C SER A 57 10.50 5.57 19.05
N MET A 58 10.15 4.60 18.22
CA MET A 58 9.55 3.34 18.65
C MET A 58 10.56 2.20 18.50
N SER A 59 10.81 1.42 19.55
CA SER A 59 11.63 0.21 19.41
C SER A 59 10.84 -0.86 18.68
N ARG A 60 11.48 -1.50 17.70
CA ARG A 60 10.92 -2.62 16.92
C ARG A 60 11.70 -3.92 17.13
N MET A 61 12.54 -3.94 18.16
CA MET A 61 13.32 -5.09 18.60
C MET A 61 13.12 -5.28 20.10
N THR A 62 12.85 -6.51 20.51
CA THR A 62 12.68 -6.87 21.92
C THR A 62 13.49 -8.12 22.26
N PRO A 63 14.23 -8.14 23.38
CA PRO A 63 14.78 -9.37 23.92
C PRO A 63 13.66 -10.37 24.24
N VAL A 64 13.93 -11.66 24.02
CA VAL A 64 13.01 -12.76 24.34
C VAL A 64 13.79 -13.82 25.10
N GLY A 65 13.52 -13.91 26.41
CA GLY A 65 14.28 -14.78 27.30
C GLY A 65 15.77 -14.41 27.36
N LYS A 66 16.62 -15.41 27.60
CA LYS A 66 18.07 -15.22 27.81
C LYS A 66 18.88 -15.21 26.51
N HIS A 67 18.38 -15.86 25.47
CA HIS A 67 19.19 -16.26 24.31
C HIS A 67 18.71 -15.69 22.98
N SER A 68 17.60 -14.96 22.95
CA SER A 68 16.92 -14.58 21.71
C SER A 68 16.55 -13.10 21.68
N LEU A 69 16.47 -12.56 20.47
CA LEU A 69 15.94 -11.24 20.15
C LEU A 69 14.93 -11.39 19.01
N LEU A 70 13.77 -10.75 19.18
CA LEU A 70 12.74 -10.64 18.17
C LEU A 70 12.77 -9.24 17.56
N GLY A 71 12.88 -9.15 16.24
CA GLY A 71 12.63 -7.94 15.45
C GLY A 71 11.34 -8.07 14.64
N ALA A 72 10.59 -6.99 14.54
CA ALA A 72 9.29 -6.99 13.85
C ALA A 72 9.13 -5.87 12.82
N SER A 73 8.46 -6.25 11.74
CA SER A 73 7.92 -5.38 10.70
C SER A 73 6.42 -5.58 10.57
N GLY A 74 5.73 -4.65 9.92
CA GLY A 74 4.27 -4.66 9.84
C GLY A 74 3.64 -3.99 11.05
N GLU A 75 2.50 -4.50 11.51
CA GLU A 75 1.66 -3.79 12.48
C GLU A 75 2.24 -3.75 13.90
N ILE A 76 2.27 -2.57 14.50
CA ILE A 76 2.88 -2.36 15.83
C ILE A 76 2.00 -2.89 16.96
N SER A 77 0.67 -2.76 16.88
CA SER A 77 -0.23 -3.28 17.93
C SER A 77 -0.15 -4.80 18.02
N ASP A 78 -0.14 -5.47 16.88
CA ASP A 78 0.03 -6.92 16.79
C ASP A 78 1.41 -7.34 17.33
N PHE A 79 2.46 -6.57 17.02
CA PHE A 79 3.79 -6.80 17.60
C PHE A 79 3.78 -6.71 19.13
N GLN A 80 3.12 -5.71 19.71
CA GLN A 80 2.98 -5.59 21.16
C GLN A 80 2.23 -6.78 21.77
N GLU A 81 1.21 -7.29 21.09
CA GLU A 81 0.48 -8.48 21.53
C GLU A 81 1.34 -9.75 21.46
N ILE A 82 2.10 -9.91 20.37
CA ILE A 82 3.07 -11.01 20.23
C ILE A 82 4.13 -10.94 21.35
N CYS A 83 4.60 -9.75 21.73
CA CYS A 83 5.52 -9.60 22.86
C CYS A 83 4.91 -10.14 24.16
N LYS A 84 3.64 -9.85 24.46
CA LYS A 84 2.97 -10.38 25.66
C LYS A 84 2.92 -11.91 25.65
N TYR A 85 2.59 -12.52 24.51
CA TYR A 85 2.55 -13.98 24.39
C TYR A 85 3.93 -14.61 24.67
N LEU A 86 4.99 -13.95 24.21
CA LEU A 86 6.36 -14.40 24.45
C LEU A 86 6.79 -14.17 25.89
N ASP A 87 6.43 -13.04 26.51
CA ASP A 87 6.71 -12.76 27.91
C ASP A 87 6.04 -13.79 28.81
N GLU A 88 4.78 -14.14 28.55
CA GLU A 88 4.05 -15.19 29.26
C GLU A 88 4.70 -16.57 29.06
N LEU A 89 5.09 -16.90 27.83
CA LEU A 89 5.76 -18.16 27.51
C LEU A 89 7.10 -18.30 28.26
N ILE A 90 7.92 -17.25 28.24
CA ILE A 90 9.22 -17.22 28.92
C ILE A 90 9.05 -17.21 30.43
N LEU A 91 8.06 -16.48 30.96
CA LEU A 91 7.75 -16.48 32.38
C LEU A 91 7.37 -17.89 32.83
N HIS A 92 6.46 -18.55 32.13
CA HIS A 92 6.05 -19.91 32.47
C HIS A 92 7.22 -20.89 32.41
N ASP A 93 8.10 -20.81 31.42
CA ASP A 93 9.35 -21.59 31.34
C ASP A 93 10.25 -21.33 32.56
N SER A 94 10.45 -20.07 32.93
CA SER A 94 11.29 -19.70 34.07
C SER A 94 10.74 -20.15 35.43
N MET A 95 9.43 -20.32 35.57
CA MET A 95 8.79 -20.74 36.82
C MET A 95 9.09 -22.20 37.19
N TRP A 96 9.49 -23.03 36.23
CA TRP A 96 9.85 -24.44 36.50
C TRP A 96 11.19 -24.56 37.25
N ASP A 97 12.07 -23.56 37.15
CA ASP A 97 13.39 -23.51 37.80
C ASP A 97 14.22 -24.81 37.65
N ASP A 98 14.08 -25.48 36.52
CA ASP A 98 14.75 -26.77 36.22
C ASP A 98 16.15 -26.57 35.59
N GLY A 99 16.61 -25.33 35.51
CA GLY A 99 17.87 -24.94 34.85
C GLY A 99 17.81 -24.94 33.32
N ASN A 100 16.67 -25.28 32.71
CA ASN A 100 16.47 -25.14 31.27
C ASN A 100 15.93 -23.75 30.93
N SER A 101 16.09 -23.38 29.66
CA SER A 101 15.56 -22.14 29.11
C SER A 101 15.16 -22.37 27.66
N LEU A 102 14.10 -21.73 27.20
CA LEU A 102 13.75 -21.74 25.77
C LEU A 102 14.87 -21.12 24.93
N GLY A 103 15.25 -21.82 23.86
CA GLY A 103 16.21 -21.33 22.88
C GLY A 103 15.54 -20.67 21.68
N PRO A 104 16.34 -20.10 20.77
CA PRO A 104 15.81 -19.40 19.61
C PRO A 104 15.01 -20.31 18.68
N LYS A 105 15.45 -21.57 18.49
CA LYS A 105 14.72 -22.52 17.65
C LYS A 105 13.34 -22.85 18.21
N GLU A 106 13.24 -23.05 19.52
CA GLU A 106 11.98 -23.35 20.20
C GLU A 106 11.01 -22.17 20.11
N VAL A 107 11.49 -20.95 20.39
CA VAL A 107 10.70 -19.71 20.28
C VAL A 107 10.23 -19.48 18.84
N HIS A 108 11.09 -19.70 17.84
CA HIS A 108 10.71 -19.54 16.43
C HIS A 108 9.63 -20.54 16.00
N ASN A 109 9.73 -21.79 16.46
CA ASN A 109 8.72 -22.81 16.20
C ASN A 109 7.37 -22.45 16.85
N TYR A 110 7.39 -21.97 18.10
CA TYR A 110 6.20 -21.46 18.78
C TYR A 110 5.53 -20.34 17.98
N LEU A 111 6.30 -19.31 17.59
CA LEU A 111 5.80 -18.20 16.77
C LEU A 111 5.20 -18.69 15.46
N THR A 112 5.85 -19.65 14.78
CA THR A 112 5.33 -20.22 13.55
C THR A 112 3.95 -20.86 13.75
N ARG A 113 3.72 -21.55 14.86
CA ARG A 113 2.40 -22.13 15.19
C ARG A 113 1.38 -21.07 15.53
N VAL A 114 1.75 -20.03 16.28
CA VAL A 114 0.88 -18.89 16.61
C VAL A 114 0.42 -18.20 15.33
N MET A 115 1.36 -17.77 14.48
CA MET A 115 1.08 -17.06 13.22
C MET A 115 0.18 -17.91 12.30
N TYR A 116 0.49 -19.20 12.15
CA TYR A 116 -0.30 -20.10 11.31
C TYR A 116 -1.71 -20.36 11.86
N ASN A 117 -1.87 -20.47 13.19
CA ASN A 117 -3.18 -20.65 13.82
C ASN A 117 -4.08 -19.42 13.62
N ARG A 118 -3.51 -18.23 13.79
CA ARG A 118 -4.19 -16.93 13.59
C ARG A 118 -4.65 -16.78 12.14
N ARG A 119 -3.79 -17.12 11.18
CA ARG A 119 -4.16 -17.19 9.76
C ARG A 119 -5.35 -18.12 9.50
N ASN A 120 -5.35 -19.33 10.05
CA ASN A 120 -6.43 -20.31 9.82
C ASN A 120 -7.79 -19.86 10.39
N LYS A 121 -7.79 -18.93 11.36
CA LYS A 121 -8.99 -18.31 11.92
C LYS A 121 -9.44 -17.07 11.14
N PHE A 122 -8.82 -16.78 9.99
CA PHE A 122 -9.03 -15.54 9.22
C PHE A 122 -8.87 -14.29 10.09
N ASP A 123 -7.91 -14.35 11.01
CA ASP A 123 -7.57 -13.27 11.94
C ASP A 123 -6.05 -13.27 12.15
N PRO A 124 -5.27 -12.95 11.09
CA PRO A 124 -3.82 -13.05 11.12
C PRO A 124 -3.19 -11.87 11.86
N PHE A 125 -2.04 -12.11 12.49
CA PHE A 125 -1.17 -11.00 12.90
C PHE A 125 -0.43 -10.43 11.69
N TRP A 126 -0.51 -9.12 11.48
CA TRP A 126 0.00 -8.43 10.29
C TRP A 126 1.51 -8.15 10.37
N ASN A 127 2.28 -9.14 10.80
CA ASN A 127 3.71 -9.01 11.03
C ASN A 127 4.54 -9.93 10.14
N SER A 128 5.74 -9.46 9.82
CA SER A 128 6.85 -10.35 9.49
C SER A 128 7.91 -10.20 10.57
N LEU A 129 8.23 -11.32 11.20
CA LEU A 129 9.06 -11.42 12.38
C LEU A 129 10.41 -12.05 12.00
N VAL A 130 11.47 -11.54 12.61
CA VAL A 130 12.82 -12.08 12.53
C VAL A 130 13.26 -12.43 13.94
N LEU A 131 13.62 -13.69 14.17
CA LEU A 131 14.14 -14.15 15.45
C LEU A 131 15.60 -14.53 15.29
N GLY A 132 16.48 -13.85 16.02
CA GLY A 132 17.90 -14.17 16.12
C GLY A 132 18.26 -14.60 17.53
N GLY A 133 19.05 -15.66 17.68
CA GLY A 133 19.58 -16.06 18.99
C GLY A 133 20.82 -16.92 18.93
N VAL A 134 21.51 -17.01 20.07
CA VAL A 134 22.66 -17.90 20.27
C VAL A 134 22.45 -18.68 21.56
N LYS A 135 22.53 -20.02 21.47
CA LYS A 135 22.41 -20.91 22.63
C LYS A 135 23.38 -22.07 22.47
N LYS A 136 24.22 -22.33 23.49
CA LYS A 136 25.23 -23.40 23.46
C LYS A 136 26.16 -23.29 22.24
N GLY A 137 26.57 -22.08 21.91
CA GLY A 137 27.36 -21.76 20.71
C GLY A 137 26.64 -21.87 19.36
N GLU A 138 25.40 -22.38 19.28
CA GLU A 138 24.66 -22.50 18.03
C GLU A 138 23.95 -21.19 17.66
N LYS A 139 24.27 -20.65 16.47
CA LYS A 139 23.68 -19.43 15.91
C LYS A 139 22.41 -19.76 15.13
N TYR A 140 21.28 -19.18 15.54
CA TYR A 140 19.99 -19.42 14.91
C TYR A 140 19.33 -18.12 14.44
N LEU A 141 19.04 -18.02 13.14
CA LEU A 141 18.36 -16.87 12.54
C LEU A 141 17.16 -17.34 11.70
N GLY A 142 15.97 -17.14 12.24
CA GLY A 142 14.70 -17.55 11.63
C GLY A 142 13.85 -16.36 11.24
N MET A 143 13.03 -16.54 10.19
CA MET A 143 11.99 -15.59 9.79
C MET A 143 10.64 -16.30 9.74
N VAL A 144 9.60 -15.62 10.22
CA VAL A 144 8.20 -16.03 10.05
C VAL A 144 7.36 -14.88 9.53
N SER A 145 6.55 -15.14 8.51
CA SER A 145 5.63 -14.15 7.93
C SER A 145 4.19 -14.30 8.44
N MET A 146 3.35 -13.32 8.12
CA MET A 146 1.91 -13.29 8.39
C MET A 146 1.17 -14.57 7.97
N ILE A 147 1.58 -15.20 6.86
CA ILE A 147 0.92 -16.42 6.35
C ILE A 147 1.47 -17.71 6.98
N GLY A 148 2.38 -17.60 7.96
CA GLY A 148 3.05 -18.73 8.59
C GLY A 148 4.15 -19.37 7.73
N LEU A 149 4.54 -18.75 6.60
CA LEU A 149 5.77 -19.12 5.91
C LEU A 149 6.94 -18.85 6.86
N SER A 150 7.71 -19.90 7.14
CA SER A 150 8.86 -19.88 8.04
C SER A 150 10.07 -20.53 7.36
N PHE A 151 11.24 -19.92 7.54
CA PHE A 151 12.51 -20.46 7.07
C PHE A 151 13.68 -19.94 7.94
N VAL A 152 14.83 -20.58 7.78
CA VAL A 152 16.11 -20.22 8.43
C VAL A 152 17.09 -19.87 7.33
N ASP A 153 17.86 -18.81 7.52
CA ASP A 153 18.85 -18.33 6.55
C ASP A 153 20.02 -17.67 7.31
N ASP A 154 21.15 -17.44 6.64
CA ASP A 154 22.30 -16.78 7.25
C ASP A 154 22.15 -15.26 7.29
N HIS A 155 21.31 -14.73 6.41
CA HIS A 155 20.90 -13.34 6.39
C HIS A 155 19.42 -13.21 6.00
N VAL A 156 18.69 -12.30 6.64
CA VAL A 156 17.26 -12.08 6.37
C VAL A 156 16.93 -10.61 6.34
N ALA A 157 15.92 -10.25 5.55
CA ALA A 157 15.37 -8.90 5.53
C ALA A 157 13.87 -8.95 5.30
N THR A 158 13.13 -8.08 5.99
CA THR A 158 11.67 -7.98 5.87
C THR A 158 11.25 -6.74 5.09
N GLY A 159 9.99 -6.71 4.63
CA GLY A 159 9.42 -5.57 3.91
C GLY A 159 10.23 -5.18 2.68
N PHE A 160 10.47 -3.88 2.50
CA PHE A 160 11.30 -3.35 1.42
C PHE A 160 12.77 -3.81 1.50
N GLY A 161 13.25 -4.16 2.70
CA GLY A 161 14.54 -4.79 2.96
C GLY A 161 14.77 -6.04 2.13
N ASN A 162 13.74 -6.85 1.90
CA ASN A 162 13.86 -8.06 1.10
C ASN A 162 14.21 -7.77 -0.37
N HIS A 163 13.88 -6.57 -0.87
CA HIS A 163 14.16 -6.16 -2.25
C HIS A 163 15.46 -5.35 -2.38
N LEU A 164 15.79 -4.54 -1.37
CA LEU A 164 16.91 -3.59 -1.44
C LEU A 164 18.13 -4.01 -0.62
N ALA A 165 17.92 -4.53 0.60
CA ALA A 165 19.01 -4.96 1.47
C ALA A 165 19.47 -6.38 1.15
N ARG A 166 18.55 -7.30 0.85
CA ARG A 166 18.88 -8.71 0.61
C ARG A 166 19.87 -8.96 -0.54
N PRO A 167 19.82 -8.24 -1.68
CA PRO A 167 20.85 -8.38 -2.72
C PRO A 167 22.25 -8.02 -2.22
N ILE A 168 22.37 -6.95 -1.41
CA ILE A 168 23.64 -6.51 -0.82
C ILE A 168 24.16 -7.59 0.15
N LEU A 169 23.27 -8.14 0.98
CA LEU A 169 23.62 -9.21 1.91
C LEU A 169 24.10 -10.46 1.15
N ARG A 170 23.43 -10.86 0.07
CA ARG A 170 23.83 -12.03 -0.72
C ARG A 170 25.20 -11.87 -1.39
N ASP A 171 25.57 -10.65 -1.75
CA ASP A 171 26.83 -10.35 -2.45
C ASP A 171 28.01 -10.24 -1.46
N GLU A 172 27.79 -9.60 -0.31
CA GLU A 172 28.88 -9.20 0.59
C GLU A 172 28.97 -9.99 1.90
N TRP A 173 27.95 -10.81 2.23
CA TRP A 173 27.97 -11.62 3.44
C TRP A 173 28.97 -12.77 3.33
N ARG A 174 29.66 -13.05 4.44
CA ARG A 174 30.59 -14.16 4.62
C ARG A 174 30.51 -14.69 6.05
N GLU A 175 30.74 -15.99 6.24
CA GLU A 175 30.59 -16.65 7.54
C GLU A 175 31.57 -16.11 8.60
N ASP A 176 32.75 -15.67 8.17
CA ASP A 176 33.85 -15.18 9.00
C ASP A 176 33.81 -13.65 9.27
N LEU A 177 32.66 -13.00 9.04
CA LEU A 177 32.48 -11.57 9.33
C LEU A 177 32.85 -11.23 10.78
N SER A 178 33.73 -10.24 10.96
CA SER A 178 33.94 -9.62 12.27
C SER A 178 32.72 -8.80 12.68
N PHE A 179 32.64 -8.46 13.96
CA PHE A 179 31.59 -7.58 14.47
C PHE A 179 31.55 -6.24 13.72
N GLU A 180 32.69 -5.60 13.52
CA GLU A 180 32.77 -4.28 12.87
C GLU A 180 32.35 -4.34 11.41
N ASP A 181 32.74 -5.39 10.68
CA ASP A 181 32.38 -5.55 9.28
C ASP A 181 30.91 -5.92 9.11
N GLY A 182 30.37 -6.73 10.02
CA GLY A 182 28.94 -7.03 10.09
C GLY A 182 28.10 -5.76 10.35
N VAL A 183 28.55 -4.89 11.26
CA VAL A 183 27.90 -3.59 11.51
C VAL A 183 27.97 -2.70 10.27
N LYS A 184 29.13 -2.57 9.60
CA LYS A 184 29.25 -1.79 8.36
C LYS A 184 28.32 -2.30 7.25
N LEU A 185 28.20 -3.62 7.10
CA LEU A 185 27.31 -4.25 6.12
C LEU A 185 25.83 -3.94 6.42
N LEU A 186 25.42 -4.02 7.69
CA LEU A 186 24.07 -3.60 8.11
C LEU A 186 23.84 -2.11 7.88
N GLU A 187 24.80 -1.25 8.23
CA GLU A 187 24.68 0.19 7.98
C GLU A 187 24.57 0.52 6.49
N LYS A 188 25.30 -0.21 5.63
CA LYS A 188 25.17 -0.09 4.18
C LYS A 188 23.77 -0.44 3.71
N CYS A 189 23.21 -1.56 4.19
CA CYS A 189 21.83 -1.97 3.90
C CYS A 189 20.82 -0.92 4.37
N MET A 190 20.94 -0.46 5.62
CA MET A 190 20.05 0.53 6.22
C MET A 190 20.15 1.89 5.53
N ARG A 191 21.33 2.28 5.03
CA ARG A 191 21.52 3.52 4.26
C ARG A 191 20.80 3.46 2.91
N VAL A 192 20.87 2.33 2.21
CA VAL A 192 20.13 2.14 0.95
C VAL A 192 18.62 2.19 1.19
N LEU A 193 18.15 1.58 2.28
CA LEU A 193 16.76 1.66 2.69
C LEU A 193 16.37 3.11 3.01
N LEU A 194 17.17 3.84 3.78
CA LEU A 194 16.91 5.25 4.08
C LEU A 194 16.76 6.12 2.82
N TYR A 195 17.50 5.82 1.75
CA TYR A 195 17.41 6.59 0.51
C TYR A 195 16.21 6.24 -0.37
N ARG A 196 15.69 5.01 -0.28
CA ARG A 196 14.73 4.47 -1.26
C ARG A 196 13.39 4.07 -0.67
N ASP A 197 13.33 3.79 0.62
CA ASP A 197 12.10 3.54 1.37
C ASP A 197 11.60 4.86 1.98
N ARG A 198 10.44 5.30 1.48
CA ARG A 198 9.75 6.51 1.95
C ARG A 198 9.48 6.51 3.45
N SER A 199 9.21 5.32 4.00
CA SER A 199 8.78 5.16 5.39
C SER A 199 9.97 4.94 6.33
N ALA A 200 11.20 4.83 5.80
CA ALA A 200 12.39 4.67 6.60
C ALA A 200 12.80 5.97 7.31
N VAL A 201 13.30 5.84 8.55
CA VAL A 201 13.72 6.97 9.39
C VAL A 201 15.22 6.93 9.65
N ASN A 202 15.88 8.08 9.62
CA ASN A 202 17.31 8.20 9.98
C ASN A 202 17.54 8.18 11.50
N LYS A 203 16.93 7.20 12.18
CA LYS A 203 17.11 6.89 13.58
C LYS A 203 16.94 5.38 13.73
N LEU A 204 18.05 4.68 13.91
CA LEU A 204 18.07 3.22 13.98
C LEU A 204 18.74 2.72 15.25
N GLN A 205 18.53 1.43 15.48
CA GLN A 205 19.22 0.66 16.49
C GLN A 205 19.81 -0.59 15.85
N ILE A 206 20.98 -1.00 16.33
CA ILE A 206 21.57 -2.29 16.02
C ILE A 206 21.65 -3.09 17.31
N ALA A 207 21.21 -4.34 17.26
CA ALA A 207 21.32 -5.29 18.33
C ALA A 207 22.40 -6.32 18.03
N LYS A 208 23.22 -6.60 19.04
CA LYS A 208 24.20 -7.67 19.09
C LYS A 208 23.64 -8.80 19.94
N ILE A 209 23.61 -10.00 19.39
CA ILE A 209 23.14 -11.20 20.06
C ILE A 209 24.29 -12.20 20.09
N THR A 210 24.72 -12.54 21.31
CA THR A 210 25.82 -13.47 21.59
C THR A 210 25.38 -14.46 22.67
N GLU A 211 26.22 -15.45 22.97
CA GLU A 211 25.94 -16.41 24.04
C GLU A 211 25.82 -15.73 25.43
N GLU A 212 26.56 -14.63 25.65
CA GLU A 212 26.49 -13.82 26.87
C GLU A 212 25.14 -13.10 27.04
N GLY A 213 24.40 -12.91 25.94
CA GLY A 213 23.11 -12.23 25.93
C GLY A 213 22.93 -11.25 24.79
N VAL A 214 21.92 -10.38 24.96
CA VAL A 214 21.45 -9.43 23.96
C VAL A 214 21.80 -8.00 24.39
N THR A 215 22.45 -7.25 23.51
CA THR A 215 22.72 -5.82 23.71
C THR A 215 22.14 -5.02 22.56
N ILE A 216 21.32 -4.01 22.86
CA ILE A 216 20.74 -3.10 21.85
C ILE A 216 21.44 -1.75 21.96
N SER A 217 21.92 -1.22 20.84
CA SER A 217 22.57 0.09 20.80
C SER A 217 21.61 1.21 21.18
N GLN A 218 22.17 2.30 21.70
CA GLN A 218 21.42 3.56 21.75
C GLN A 218 21.03 4.00 20.33
N PRO A 219 19.91 4.72 20.17
CA PRO A 219 19.51 5.23 18.87
C PRO A 219 20.55 6.15 18.27
N TYR A 220 20.91 5.92 17.01
CA TYR A 220 21.84 6.79 16.29
C TYR A 220 21.40 6.99 14.83
N SER A 221 22.02 7.96 14.17
CA SER A 221 21.73 8.34 12.78
C SER A 221 22.89 7.96 11.86
N LEU A 222 22.57 7.50 10.66
CA LEU A 222 23.56 7.21 9.63
C LEU A 222 24.04 8.50 8.98
N LYS A 223 25.32 8.50 8.62
CA LYS A 223 25.88 9.50 7.70
C LYS A 223 25.25 9.31 6.32
N THR A 224 24.72 10.39 5.77
CA THR A 224 24.12 10.44 4.43
C THR A 224 24.94 11.32 3.50
N PHE A 225 24.86 11.03 2.20
CA PHE A 225 25.67 11.64 1.17
C PHE A 225 24.77 12.10 0.02
N TRP A 226 24.69 13.42 -0.19
CA TRP A 226 23.81 14.05 -1.18
C TRP A 226 24.56 14.88 -2.22
N GLY A 227 25.91 14.87 -2.18
CA GLY A 227 26.76 15.74 -3.00
C GLY A 227 26.91 15.33 -4.48
N PHE A 228 26.10 14.39 -4.98
CA PHE A 228 26.18 13.98 -6.37
C PHE A 228 25.63 15.09 -7.27
N THR A 229 26.36 15.46 -8.32
CA THR A 229 26.03 16.59 -9.21
C THR A 229 24.62 16.48 -9.82
N ALA A 230 24.15 15.25 -10.08
CA ALA A 230 22.79 15.02 -10.60
C ALA A 230 21.67 15.35 -9.59
N PHE A 231 21.95 15.42 -8.27
CA PHE A 231 20.96 15.91 -7.29
C PHE A 231 20.87 17.43 -7.27
N ASN A 232 21.94 18.14 -7.62
CA ASN A 232 21.97 19.60 -7.66
C ASN A 232 21.26 20.17 -8.91
N ASN A 233 21.25 19.41 -10.02
CA ASN A 233 20.55 19.81 -11.24
C ASN A 233 20.01 18.58 -12.01
N PRO A 234 18.84 18.05 -11.63
CA PRO A 234 18.32 16.78 -12.17
C PRO A 234 18.03 16.82 -13.67
N THR A 235 17.80 18.00 -14.23
CA THR A 235 17.51 18.21 -15.66
C THR A 235 18.77 18.29 -16.53
N ALA A 236 19.95 18.56 -15.93
CA ALA A 236 21.21 18.71 -16.64
C ALA A 236 22.05 17.42 -16.70
N ALA A 237 21.61 16.37 -16.01
CA ALA A 237 22.27 15.08 -16.05
C ALA A 237 21.92 14.35 -17.35
N ASP A 238 22.76 14.54 -18.37
CA ASP A 238 22.73 13.74 -19.58
C ASP A 238 22.95 12.26 -19.19
N LEU A 239 21.88 11.45 -19.27
CA LEU A 239 21.83 10.03 -18.87
C LEU A 239 22.85 9.15 -19.60
N ARG A 240 23.58 9.70 -20.57
CA ARG A 240 24.62 9.05 -21.37
C ARG A 240 26.01 9.00 -20.70
N LEU A 241 26.23 9.72 -19.60
CA LEU A 241 27.53 9.82 -18.92
C LEU A 241 27.65 8.94 -17.65
N LEU A 242 26.79 7.94 -17.48
CA LEU A 242 26.87 6.94 -16.41
C LEU A 242 27.98 5.88 -16.68
N THR A 243 29.21 6.34 -16.90
CA THR A 243 30.41 5.50 -16.73
C THR A 243 30.99 5.77 -15.36
N ILE A 244 31.07 4.69 -14.56
CA ILE A 244 31.68 4.62 -13.25
C ILE A 244 33.08 5.27 -13.31
N LEU A 245 33.28 6.38 -12.59
CA LEU A 245 34.63 6.88 -12.35
C LEU A 245 35.19 6.20 -11.09
N PRO A 246 36.41 5.63 -11.14
CA PRO A 246 37.04 5.03 -9.99
C PRO A 246 37.47 6.12 -8.99
N GLU A 247 37.49 5.73 -7.72
CA GLU A 247 37.90 6.55 -6.58
C GLU A 247 39.29 7.18 -6.75
N ASN A 248 39.45 8.34 -6.11
CA ASN A 248 40.68 9.14 -5.94
C ASN A 248 41.06 10.13 -7.06
N ARG A 249 40.50 11.34 -6.96
CA ARG A 249 41.31 12.56 -7.17
C ARG A 249 40.75 13.77 -6.42
N VAL A 250 41.61 14.41 -5.63
CA VAL A 250 41.34 15.65 -4.88
C VAL A 250 41.37 16.87 -5.82
N LEU A 251 40.32 17.69 -5.71
CA LEU A 251 40.13 19.12 -6.00
C LEU A 251 41.03 19.86 -7.01
N GLN A 252 40.37 20.53 -7.98
CA GLN A 252 40.66 21.94 -8.30
C GLN A 252 39.35 22.69 -8.58
N GLN A 253 39.05 23.70 -7.75
CA GLN A 253 37.97 24.66 -7.97
C GLN A 253 38.32 25.54 -9.18
N ARG A 254 37.43 25.61 -10.18
CA ARG A 254 37.44 26.69 -11.19
C ARG A 254 36.42 27.74 -10.78
N SER A 255 36.84 29.01 -10.85
CA SER A 255 36.03 30.20 -10.58
C SER A 255 34.88 30.36 -11.60
N PRO A 256 33.75 30.97 -11.20
CA PRO A 256 32.61 31.16 -12.08
C PRO A 256 32.85 32.29 -13.09
N PRO A 257 32.24 32.24 -14.30
CA PRO A 257 32.31 33.33 -15.26
C PRO A 257 31.35 34.48 -14.90
N PRO A 258 31.60 35.72 -15.38
CA PRO A 258 30.84 36.91 -15.00
C PRO A 258 29.47 37.01 -15.71
N PRO A 259 28.53 37.82 -15.19
CA PRO A 259 27.18 37.92 -15.73
C PRO A 259 27.13 38.79 -17.00
N PHE A 260 26.48 38.27 -18.04
CA PHE A 260 26.16 39.03 -19.25
C PHE A 260 25.04 40.05 -18.97
N HIS A 261 25.38 41.33 -19.11
CA HIS A 261 24.44 42.45 -19.22
C HIS A 261 24.07 42.65 -20.70
N GLY A 262 22.79 42.56 -21.04
CA GLY A 262 22.26 42.87 -22.37
C GLY A 262 20.93 43.60 -22.25
N LYS A 263 20.88 44.84 -22.75
CA LYS A 263 19.89 45.88 -22.46
C LYS A 263 18.54 45.66 -23.14
N ARG A 264 17.49 46.11 -22.44
CA ARG A 264 16.17 46.49 -22.98
C ARG A 264 16.31 47.50 -24.13
N GLN A 265 15.45 47.37 -25.14
CA GLN A 265 14.91 48.52 -25.88
C GLN A 265 13.46 48.26 -26.28
N GLN A 266 12.59 49.15 -25.81
CA GLN A 266 11.19 49.34 -26.22
C GLN A 266 11.15 50.05 -27.58
N VAL A 267 10.18 49.69 -28.42
CA VAL A 267 9.59 50.61 -29.42
C VAL A 267 8.07 50.49 -29.32
N MET A 268 7.42 51.66 -29.34
CA MET A 268 6.01 51.90 -29.06
C MET A 268 5.08 51.67 -30.26
N ALA A 269 3.87 51.19 -29.92
CA ALA A 269 2.53 51.73 -30.20
C ALA A 269 1.96 51.91 -31.62
N ASN A 270 0.65 51.62 -31.62
CA ASN A 270 -0.47 52.14 -32.43
C ASN A 270 -0.83 51.43 -33.74
N LEU A 271 -1.95 50.70 -33.73
CA LEU A 271 -3.04 50.97 -34.67
C LEU A 271 -4.41 50.45 -34.21
N ASN A 272 -5.35 51.39 -34.14
CA ASN A 272 -6.81 51.35 -34.31
C ASN A 272 -7.78 50.71 -33.31
N ARG A 273 -8.74 51.58 -32.97
CA ARG A 273 -9.94 51.45 -32.14
C ARG A 273 -11.14 50.94 -32.96
N SER A 274 -12.07 50.33 -32.22
CA SER A 274 -13.52 50.28 -32.47
C SER A 274 -14.03 49.38 -33.59
N ILE A 275 -14.58 48.22 -33.20
CA ILE A 275 -15.83 47.63 -33.72
C ILE A 275 -16.42 46.79 -32.55
N THR A 276 -17.53 47.31 -31.98
CA THR A 276 -18.68 46.61 -31.36
C THR A 276 -18.41 45.36 -30.51
N LEU A 277 -18.53 45.35 -29.18
CA LEU A 277 -19.72 45.69 -28.38
C LEU A 277 -21.03 45.04 -28.90
N CYS A 278 -20.96 43.76 -29.29
CA CYS A 278 -22.13 42.86 -29.44
C CYS A 278 -21.82 41.36 -29.18
N SER A 279 -20.57 40.96 -28.98
CA SER A 279 -20.20 39.55 -28.82
C SER A 279 -20.00 39.08 -27.38
N LEU A 280 -20.24 39.94 -26.38
CA LEU A 280 -20.03 39.64 -24.96
C LEU A 280 -21.33 39.32 -24.18
N LEU A 281 -22.49 39.30 -24.88
CA LEU A 281 -23.79 38.95 -24.28
C LEU A 281 -24.38 37.63 -24.81
N LEU A 282 -23.70 36.95 -25.75
CA LEU A 282 -24.10 35.62 -26.28
C LEU A 282 -23.18 34.47 -25.81
N LEU A 283 -22.42 34.70 -24.72
CA LEU A 283 -21.51 33.72 -24.10
C LEU A 283 -21.86 33.46 -22.62
N LEU A 284 -23.09 33.78 -22.22
CA LEU A 284 -23.64 33.57 -20.87
C LEU A 284 -24.82 32.56 -20.84
N LEU A 285 -25.04 31.81 -21.93
CA LEU A 285 -26.09 30.78 -22.03
C LEU A 285 -25.60 29.45 -22.62
N ILE A 286 -24.32 29.13 -22.45
CA ILE A 286 -23.84 27.75 -22.61
C ILE A 286 -23.06 27.42 -21.36
N SER A 287 -23.78 27.03 -20.32
CA SER A 287 -23.18 26.16 -19.30
C SER A 287 -22.68 24.93 -20.05
N PRO A 288 -21.41 24.51 -19.93
CA PRO A 288 -21.05 23.17 -20.34
C PRO A 288 -21.88 22.23 -19.46
N THR A 289 -22.93 21.64 -20.02
CA THR A 289 -23.63 20.53 -19.39
C THR A 289 -22.58 19.45 -19.22
N LYS A 290 -22.27 19.15 -17.96
CA LYS A 290 -21.37 18.07 -17.60
C LYS A 290 -22.01 16.77 -18.13
N PRO A 291 -21.27 15.86 -18.78
CA PRO A 291 -21.82 14.60 -19.26
C PRO A 291 -22.53 13.87 -18.11
N GLU A 292 -23.82 13.60 -18.27
CA GLU A 292 -24.71 13.17 -17.19
C GLU A 292 -24.60 11.67 -16.94
N VAL A 293 -23.52 11.26 -16.26
CA VAL A 293 -23.53 9.95 -15.58
C VAL A 293 -24.55 10.03 -14.45
N ILE A 294 -25.59 9.19 -14.52
CA ILE A 294 -26.70 9.23 -13.57
C ILE A 294 -26.35 8.41 -12.32
N THR A 295 -26.33 9.04 -11.15
CA THR A 295 -26.16 8.33 -9.89
C THR A 295 -27.48 7.65 -9.48
N LEU A 296 -27.46 6.31 -9.41
CA LEU A 296 -28.59 5.48 -9.02
C LEU A 296 -28.55 5.15 -7.53
N THR A 297 -29.68 5.37 -6.84
CA THR A 297 -29.86 5.10 -5.41
C THR A 297 -30.84 3.94 -5.21
N PRO A 298 -31.03 3.41 -3.98
CA PRO A 298 -31.98 2.34 -3.73
C PRO A 298 -33.42 2.65 -4.16
N GLU A 299 -33.78 3.94 -4.15
CA GLU A 299 -35.10 4.44 -4.53
C GLU A 299 -35.25 4.53 -6.06
N THR A 300 -34.20 4.94 -6.77
CA THR A 300 -34.29 5.20 -8.23
C THR A 300 -33.87 4.02 -9.09
N PHE A 301 -33.01 3.12 -8.58
CA PHE A 301 -32.42 2.03 -9.36
C PHE A 301 -33.47 1.15 -10.03
N SER A 302 -34.46 0.66 -9.26
CA SER A 302 -35.45 -0.28 -9.81
C SER A 302 -36.37 0.34 -10.86
N ASP A 303 -36.63 1.64 -10.79
CA ASP A 303 -37.54 2.30 -11.72
C ASP A 303 -36.80 2.66 -13.01
N LYS A 304 -35.55 3.11 -12.87
CA LYS A 304 -34.69 3.47 -14.01
C LYS A 304 -34.35 2.26 -14.88
N VAL A 305 -33.87 1.17 -14.29
CA VAL A 305 -33.47 -0.02 -15.09
C VAL A 305 -34.64 -0.72 -15.77
N LYS A 306 -35.90 -0.40 -15.40
CA LYS A 306 -37.14 -0.92 -15.99
C LYS A 306 -37.73 -0.01 -17.07
N GLU A 307 -37.07 1.10 -17.37
CA GLU A 307 -37.47 1.99 -18.44
C GLU A 307 -37.52 1.20 -19.76
N LYS A 308 -38.63 1.31 -20.47
CA LYS A 308 -38.87 0.56 -21.71
C LYS A 308 -37.96 1.10 -22.80
N ASP A 309 -37.52 0.20 -23.67
CA ASP A 309 -36.71 0.54 -24.85
C ASP A 309 -35.40 1.28 -24.49
N THR A 310 -34.88 1.10 -23.28
CA THR A 310 -33.65 1.76 -22.81
C THR A 310 -32.74 0.77 -22.09
N ALA A 311 -31.51 0.63 -22.58
CA ALA A 311 -30.46 -0.15 -21.93
C ALA A 311 -29.72 0.71 -20.90
N TRP A 312 -29.56 0.18 -19.69
CA TRP A 312 -28.83 0.84 -18.61
C TRP A 312 -27.47 0.19 -18.39
N PHE A 313 -26.40 0.90 -18.70
CA PHE A 313 -25.05 0.45 -18.39
C PHE A 313 -24.55 1.01 -17.08
N VAL A 314 -24.47 0.15 -16.06
CA VAL A 314 -24.28 0.57 -14.67
C VAL A 314 -22.93 0.13 -14.12
N LYS A 315 -22.16 1.10 -13.60
CA LYS A 315 -20.94 0.87 -12.82
C LYS A 315 -21.26 0.74 -11.33
N PHE A 316 -20.91 -0.40 -10.75
CA PHE A 316 -20.98 -0.66 -9.32
C PHE A 316 -19.60 -0.51 -8.69
N CYS A 317 -19.47 0.44 -7.76
CA CYS A 317 -18.17 0.84 -7.22
C CYS A 317 -18.27 1.36 -5.77
N VAL A 318 -17.12 1.58 -5.13
CA VAL A 318 -17.01 2.15 -3.77
C VAL A 318 -15.85 3.16 -3.70
N PRO A 319 -15.97 4.24 -2.91
CA PRO A 319 -15.03 5.36 -2.94
C PRO A 319 -13.63 5.05 -2.40
N TRP A 320 -13.47 3.98 -1.61
CA TRP A 320 -12.20 3.57 -1.02
C TRP A 320 -11.43 2.54 -1.87
N CYS A 321 -12.05 1.94 -2.90
CA CYS A 321 -11.41 0.88 -3.68
C CYS A 321 -10.34 1.45 -4.64
N LYS A 322 -9.12 0.89 -4.58
CA LYS A 322 -8.01 1.30 -5.46
C LYS A 322 -8.31 1.06 -6.94
N HIS A 323 -8.93 -0.07 -7.29
CA HIS A 323 -9.28 -0.37 -8.68
C HIS A 323 -10.36 0.57 -9.24
N CYS A 324 -11.27 1.03 -8.37
CA CYS A 324 -12.24 2.08 -8.68
C CYS A 324 -11.57 3.42 -8.93
N LYS A 325 -10.67 3.85 -8.04
CA LYS A 325 -9.92 5.12 -8.20
C LYS A 325 -9.05 5.13 -9.46
N ASN A 326 -8.51 3.97 -9.84
CA ASN A 326 -7.70 3.82 -11.04
C ASN A 326 -8.50 3.93 -12.36
N LEU A 327 -9.84 3.90 -12.33
CA LEU A 327 -10.65 4.24 -13.51
C LEU A 327 -10.53 5.73 -13.87
N GLY A 328 -10.16 6.60 -12.91
CA GLY A 328 -10.02 8.04 -13.18
C GLY A 328 -11.31 8.64 -13.75
N SER A 329 -11.18 9.40 -14.85
CA SER A 329 -12.29 10.00 -15.59
C SER A 329 -12.99 9.05 -16.55
N LEU A 330 -12.53 7.80 -16.72
CA LEU A 330 -12.97 6.91 -17.79
C LEU A 330 -14.49 6.71 -17.86
N TRP A 331 -15.17 6.69 -16.72
CA TRP A 331 -16.63 6.52 -16.69
C TRP A 331 -17.37 7.80 -17.11
N GLU A 332 -16.82 8.97 -16.80
CA GLU A 332 -17.33 10.27 -17.27
C GLU A 332 -17.05 10.43 -18.78
N ASP A 333 -15.87 9.99 -19.23
CA ASP A 333 -15.48 9.99 -20.65
C ASP A 333 -16.38 9.05 -21.47
N LEU A 334 -16.77 7.90 -20.91
CA LEU A 334 -17.77 7.00 -21.50
C LEU A 334 -19.14 7.67 -21.57
N GLY A 335 -19.63 8.29 -20.49
CA GLY A 335 -20.90 9.03 -20.53
C GLY A 335 -20.91 10.09 -21.62
N THR A 336 -19.81 10.83 -21.77
CA THR A 336 -19.63 11.80 -22.86
C THR A 336 -19.66 11.13 -24.24
N ALA A 337 -18.99 9.99 -24.40
CA ALA A 337 -18.93 9.26 -25.67
C ALA A 337 -20.26 8.61 -26.07
N MET A 338 -21.19 8.48 -25.12
CA MET A 338 -22.55 7.96 -25.31
C MET A 338 -23.59 9.07 -25.55
N GLU A 339 -23.21 10.36 -25.45
CA GLU A 339 -24.09 11.48 -25.81
C GLU A 339 -24.56 11.33 -27.26
N GLY A 340 -25.89 11.20 -27.46
CA GLY A 340 -26.54 10.97 -28.75
C GLY A 340 -26.94 9.53 -29.04
N GLN A 341 -26.79 8.61 -28.09
CA GLN A 341 -27.40 7.28 -28.12
C GLN A 341 -28.64 7.29 -27.22
N ASP A 342 -29.80 7.64 -27.77
CA ASP A 342 -31.04 7.84 -26.99
C ASP A 342 -31.58 6.53 -26.35
N GLU A 343 -31.06 5.38 -26.76
CA GLU A 343 -31.47 4.04 -26.31
C GLU A 343 -30.57 3.50 -25.18
N ILE A 344 -29.51 4.21 -24.79
CA ILE A 344 -28.53 3.72 -23.80
C ILE A 344 -28.18 4.80 -22.77
N GLU A 345 -28.46 4.50 -21.50
CA GLU A 345 -28.16 5.36 -20.36
C GLU A 345 -26.98 4.84 -19.54
N VAL A 346 -26.12 5.76 -19.08
CA VAL A 346 -24.91 5.42 -18.30
C VAL A 346 -25.12 5.76 -16.82
N GLY A 347 -25.21 4.72 -16.00
CA GLY A 347 -25.47 4.84 -14.57
C GLY A 347 -24.26 4.52 -13.68
N GLU A 348 -24.29 5.01 -12.45
CA GLU A 348 -23.38 4.55 -11.40
C GLU A 348 -24.08 4.31 -10.06
N VAL A 349 -23.60 3.31 -9.31
CA VAL A 349 -24.06 2.98 -7.96
C VAL A 349 -22.86 2.95 -7.02
N ASP A 350 -22.91 3.76 -5.97
CA ASP A 350 -22.00 3.66 -4.83
C ASP A 350 -22.49 2.55 -3.88
N CYS A 351 -21.86 1.38 -3.93
CA CYS A 351 -22.18 0.25 -3.07
C CYS A 351 -21.81 0.46 -1.60
N GLY A 352 -21.05 1.51 -1.26
CA GLY A 352 -20.80 1.94 0.11
C GLY A 352 -22.05 2.55 0.74
N ALA A 353 -22.76 3.38 -0.01
CA ALA A 353 -24.00 4.03 0.40
C ALA A 353 -25.25 3.15 0.13
N SER A 354 -25.28 2.47 -1.02
CA SER A 354 -26.41 1.73 -1.56
C SER A 354 -26.23 0.21 -1.47
N LYS A 355 -25.85 -0.31 -0.29
CA LYS A 355 -25.55 -1.74 -0.08
C LYS A 355 -26.68 -2.68 -0.52
N SER A 356 -27.94 -2.28 -0.30
CA SER A 356 -29.12 -3.09 -0.64
C SER A 356 -29.26 -3.36 -2.13
N VAL A 357 -28.90 -2.39 -2.99
CA VAL A 357 -28.91 -2.55 -4.46
C VAL A 357 -27.82 -3.54 -4.88
N CYS A 358 -26.60 -3.34 -4.38
CA CYS A 358 -25.45 -4.15 -4.77
C CYS A 358 -25.55 -5.61 -4.31
N SER A 359 -26.19 -5.87 -3.16
CA SER A 359 -26.52 -7.23 -2.74
C SER A 359 -27.59 -7.88 -3.61
N LYS A 360 -28.62 -7.12 -4.05
CA LYS A 360 -29.70 -7.64 -4.91
C LYS A 360 -29.20 -8.04 -6.29
N VAL A 361 -28.27 -7.28 -6.85
CA VAL A 361 -27.67 -7.52 -8.17
C VAL A 361 -26.34 -8.28 -8.09
N ASP A 362 -26.11 -9.01 -7.00
CA ASP A 362 -24.99 -9.95 -6.82
C ASP A 362 -23.58 -9.38 -7.11
N ILE A 363 -23.25 -8.25 -6.48
CA ILE A 363 -21.93 -7.61 -6.64
C ILE A 363 -20.96 -8.09 -5.55
N HIS A 364 -19.94 -8.85 -5.96
CA HIS A 364 -18.90 -9.38 -5.06
C HIS A 364 -17.52 -8.73 -5.22
N SER A 365 -17.31 -7.90 -6.24
CA SER A 365 -16.01 -7.27 -6.51
C SER A 365 -16.18 -5.90 -7.17
N TYR A 366 -15.21 -5.01 -6.98
CA TYR A 366 -15.25 -3.65 -7.52
C TYR A 366 -14.01 -3.33 -8.38
N PRO A 367 -14.16 -2.55 -9.46
CA PRO A 367 -15.43 -2.17 -10.10
C PRO A 367 -16.07 -3.35 -10.83
N THR A 368 -17.41 -3.40 -10.87
CA THR A 368 -18.18 -4.31 -11.73
C THR A 368 -19.08 -3.48 -12.64
N PHE A 369 -19.22 -3.89 -13.90
CA PHE A 369 -20.09 -3.23 -14.87
C PHE A 369 -21.11 -4.24 -15.41
N LYS A 370 -22.39 -3.85 -15.41
CA LYS A 370 -23.50 -4.68 -15.89
C LYS A 370 -24.44 -3.86 -16.76
N VAL A 371 -25.05 -4.51 -17.74
CA VAL A 371 -26.08 -3.94 -18.61
C VAL A 371 -27.43 -4.49 -18.16
N PHE A 372 -28.41 -3.60 -18.03
CA PHE A 372 -29.79 -3.94 -17.73
C PHE A 372 -30.69 -3.50 -18.87
N TYR A 373 -31.70 -4.29 -19.19
CA TYR A 373 -32.74 -3.94 -20.17
C TYR A 373 -34.09 -4.43 -19.64
N GLU A 374 -35.10 -3.55 -19.60
CA GLU A 374 -36.43 -3.83 -19.04
C GLU A 374 -36.44 -4.48 -17.64
N GLY A 375 -35.45 -4.14 -16.81
CA GLY A 375 -35.32 -4.63 -15.43
C GLY A 375 -34.51 -5.91 -15.26
N GLU A 376 -34.07 -6.55 -16.35
CA GLU A 376 -33.30 -7.79 -16.32
C GLU A 376 -31.81 -7.51 -16.57
N GLU A 377 -30.93 -8.26 -15.89
CA GLU A 377 -29.49 -8.23 -16.18
C GLU A 377 -29.24 -9.02 -17.47
N VAL A 378 -28.91 -8.32 -18.55
CA VAL A 378 -28.68 -8.95 -19.87
C VAL A 378 -27.21 -9.28 -20.09
N ALA A 379 -26.28 -8.50 -19.52
CA ALA A 379 -24.85 -8.74 -19.72
C ALA A 379 -23.96 -8.22 -18.58
N LYS A 380 -22.79 -8.85 -18.42
CA LYS A 380 -21.73 -8.44 -17.49
C LYS A 380 -20.40 -8.28 -18.20
N TYR A 381 -19.78 -7.10 -18.07
CA TYR A 381 -18.53 -6.80 -18.74
C TYR A 381 -17.31 -7.37 -18.01
N GLN A 382 -16.40 -8.02 -18.75
CA GLN A 382 -15.13 -8.57 -18.22
C GLN A 382 -13.90 -8.18 -19.06
N GLY A 383 -14.06 -7.28 -20.03
CA GLY A 383 -13.00 -6.90 -20.97
C GLY A 383 -12.03 -5.82 -20.48
N LYS A 384 -11.31 -5.22 -21.43
CA LYS A 384 -10.35 -4.13 -21.16
C LYS A 384 -11.06 -2.87 -20.68
N ARG A 385 -10.44 -2.11 -19.78
CA ARG A 385 -11.02 -0.91 -19.18
C ARG A 385 -10.56 0.33 -19.95
N ASP A 386 -11.06 0.47 -21.17
CA ASP A 386 -10.90 1.64 -22.04
C ASP A 386 -12.26 2.01 -22.65
N VAL A 387 -12.43 3.28 -23.01
CA VAL A 387 -13.73 3.83 -23.46
C VAL A 387 -14.23 3.12 -24.71
N ASP A 388 -13.34 2.84 -25.68
CA ASP A 388 -13.71 2.19 -26.94
C ASP A 388 -14.26 0.78 -26.72
N SER A 389 -13.59 -0.02 -25.88
CA SER A 389 -14.04 -1.38 -25.58
C SER A 389 -15.36 -1.40 -24.80
N LEU A 390 -15.55 -0.46 -23.87
CA LEU A 390 -16.80 -0.33 -23.10
C LEU A 390 -17.96 0.12 -23.98
N LYS A 391 -17.72 1.09 -24.86
CA LYS A 391 -18.70 1.60 -25.82
C LYS A 391 -19.13 0.54 -26.83
N ALA A 392 -18.18 -0.18 -27.41
CA ALA A 392 -18.49 -1.27 -28.35
C ALA A 392 -19.34 -2.36 -27.69
N PHE A 393 -18.97 -2.75 -26.46
CA PHE A 393 -19.71 -3.76 -25.72
C PHE A 393 -21.15 -3.35 -25.40
N VAL A 394 -21.36 -2.14 -24.88
CA VAL A 394 -22.73 -1.72 -24.50
C VAL A 394 -23.64 -1.60 -25.72
N LEU A 395 -23.13 -1.11 -26.86
CA LEU A 395 -23.89 -1.03 -28.10
C LEU A 395 -24.32 -2.42 -28.58
N GLU A 396 -23.37 -3.37 -28.63
CA GLU A 396 -23.65 -4.74 -29.07
C GLU A 396 -24.68 -5.44 -28.17
N GLU A 397 -24.57 -5.31 -26.85
CA GLU A 397 -25.48 -5.97 -25.92
C GLU A 397 -26.85 -5.29 -25.83
N ALA A 398 -26.93 -3.97 -26.04
CA ALA A 398 -28.20 -3.26 -26.14
C ALA A 398 -28.99 -3.69 -27.39
N GLU A 399 -28.34 -3.78 -28.55
CA GLU A 399 -28.95 -4.25 -29.79
C GLU A 399 -29.48 -5.69 -29.67
N LYS A 400 -28.70 -6.59 -29.05
CA LYS A 400 -29.14 -7.98 -28.80
C LYS A 400 -30.35 -8.05 -27.88
N ALA A 401 -30.33 -7.30 -26.78
CA ALA A 401 -31.41 -7.31 -25.81
C ALA A 401 -32.73 -6.79 -26.42
N ALA A 402 -32.66 -5.74 -27.24
CA ALA A 402 -33.83 -5.23 -27.97
C ALA A 402 -34.40 -6.28 -28.95
N ALA A 403 -33.53 -6.93 -29.75
CA ALA A 403 -33.95 -7.95 -30.71
C ALA A 403 -34.53 -9.21 -30.05
N GLU A 404 -34.03 -9.62 -28.89
CA GLU A 404 -34.58 -10.76 -28.14
C GLU A 404 -36.00 -10.47 -27.61
N LYS A 405 -36.25 -9.25 -27.11
CA LYS A 405 -37.58 -8.84 -26.63
C LYS A 405 -38.60 -8.66 -27.77
N GLU A 406 -38.18 -8.23 -28.96
CA GLU A 406 -39.07 -8.19 -30.13
C GLU A 406 -39.55 -9.59 -30.53
N ASN A 407 -38.66 -10.58 -30.53
CA ASN A 407 -39.01 -11.97 -30.89
C ASN A 407 -39.96 -12.62 -29.87
N ASP A 408 -39.77 -12.40 -28.56
CA ASP A 408 -40.68 -12.91 -27.53
C ASP A 408 -42.10 -12.30 -27.64
N ASN A 409 -42.19 -11.01 -27.98
CA ASN A 409 -43.47 -10.31 -28.15
C ASN A 409 -44.27 -10.74 -29.39
N ASP A 410 -43.62 -11.31 -30.40
CA ASP A 410 -44.28 -11.82 -31.60
C ASP A 410 -44.76 -13.28 -31.43
N ILE A 411 -44.09 -14.08 -30.60
CA ILE A 411 -44.51 -15.45 -30.26
C ILE A 411 -45.80 -15.45 -29.43
N ASP A 412 -45.96 -14.48 -28.51
CA ASP A 412 -47.17 -14.33 -27.67
C ASP A 412 -48.41 -13.80 -28.43
N LYS A 413 -48.26 -13.35 -29.68
CA LYS A 413 -49.39 -12.92 -30.55
C LYS A 413 -49.90 -14.00 -31.50
N GLU A 414 -49.15 -15.09 -31.70
CA GLU A 414 -49.56 -16.22 -32.55
C GLU A 414 -50.18 -17.41 -31.76
N LEU A 415 -50.24 -17.32 -30.42
CA LEU A 415 -50.98 -18.23 -29.52
C LEU A 415 -52.31 -17.61 -29.08
#